data_AF-A0A7Y4WWI8-F1
#
_entry.id   AF-A0A7Y4WWI8-F1
#
_cell.length_a   1.000
_cell.length_b   1.000
_cell.length_c   1.000
_cell.angle_alpha   90.00
_cell.angle_beta   90.00
_cell.angle_gamma   90.00
#
_symmetry.space_group_name_H-M   'P 1'
#
loop_
_entity.id
_entity.type
_entity.pdbx_description
1 polymer ?
#
loop_
_entity_poly.entity_id
_entity_poly.type
_entity_poly.pdbx_seq_one_letter_code
_entity_poly.pdbx_strand_id
1 'polypeptide(L)'
;MLDDRGFEVYEENSFPIAYLLTFRTYGTWLHGDDRGSVRRNGNNRYQGPKVSASVPLSEAMVEGQRGSIFVLNSDQRRCVEAAITEVCEFRNYLLRAVNVRTNHAHVVASAGVKPEKIVNDFKVYATRRLRKEGMCDGEQKIWSRGASTRYLWKPRHVEAAIDYVKYCQEDVPFEFRD
;
A
#
# COMPACT_ATOMS: atom_id res chain seq x y z
N MET A 1 -16.88 16.86 -17.76
CA MET A 1 -17.29 17.00 -19.17
C MET A 1 -17.46 15.61 -19.74
N LEU A 2 -18.41 15.39 -20.64
CA LEU A 2 -18.55 14.12 -21.36
C LEU A 2 -17.82 14.24 -22.71
N ASP A 3 -17.24 13.15 -23.22
CA ASP A 3 -16.65 13.09 -24.56
C ASP A 3 -17.74 13.11 -25.64
N ASP A 4 -17.33 13.10 -26.91
CA ASP A 4 -18.20 13.03 -28.08
C ASP A 4 -19.10 11.77 -28.12
N ARG A 5 -18.90 10.84 -27.19
CA ARG A 5 -19.64 9.58 -27.04
C ARG A 5 -20.41 9.49 -25.72
N GLY A 6 -20.45 10.55 -24.92
CA GLY A 6 -21.21 10.61 -23.68
C GLY A 6 -20.53 9.96 -22.47
N PHE A 7 -19.23 9.63 -22.54
CA PHE A 7 -18.46 9.16 -21.38
C PHE A 7 -17.79 10.32 -20.66
N GLU A 8 -17.77 10.31 -19.33
CA GLU A 8 -16.99 11.31 -18.58
C GLU A 8 -15.52 11.33 -19.04
N VAL A 9 -15.04 12.51 -19.40
CA VAL A 9 -13.65 12.77 -19.78
C VAL A 9 -12.82 12.81 -18.51
N TYR A 10 -12.04 11.76 -18.27
CA TYR A 10 -11.11 11.67 -17.14
C TYR A 10 -9.66 12.00 -17.53
N GLU A 11 -9.38 12.18 -18.83
CA GLU A 11 -8.02 12.33 -19.38
C GLU A 11 -7.36 13.68 -19.04
N GLU A 12 -8.14 14.71 -18.70
CA GLU A 12 -7.64 16.03 -18.34
C GLU A 12 -7.23 16.16 -16.86
N ASN A 13 -7.52 15.14 -16.05
CA ASN A 13 -7.25 15.22 -14.62
C ASN A 13 -5.73 15.17 -14.33
N SER A 14 -5.21 16.17 -13.61
CA SER A 14 -3.81 16.15 -13.15
C SER A 14 -3.52 15.05 -12.12
N PHE A 15 -4.56 14.50 -11.48
CA PHE A 15 -4.49 13.41 -10.51
C PHE A 15 -5.61 12.39 -10.76
N PRO A 16 -5.39 11.08 -10.51
CA PRO A 16 -6.47 10.09 -10.60
C PRO A 16 -7.57 10.37 -9.57
N ILE A 17 -8.76 9.80 -9.80
CA ILE A 17 -9.88 9.90 -8.86
C ILE A 17 -9.47 9.37 -7.49
N ALA A 18 -8.73 8.26 -7.44
CA ALA A 18 -8.18 7.71 -6.21
C ALA A 18 -6.90 6.90 -6.46
N TYR A 19 -6.22 6.55 -5.37
CA TYR A 19 -5.13 5.59 -5.36
C TYR A 19 -5.53 4.37 -4.54
N LEU A 20 -5.24 3.17 -5.05
CA LEU A 20 -5.14 1.98 -4.21
C LEU A 20 -3.67 1.79 -3.82
N LEU A 21 -3.42 1.86 -2.51
CA LEU A 21 -2.09 1.85 -1.91
C LEU A 21 -1.95 0.57 -1.08
N THR A 22 -0.87 -0.17 -1.31
CA THR A 22 -0.51 -1.32 -0.48
C THR A 22 0.90 -1.14 0.06
N PHE A 23 1.07 -1.18 1.37
CA PHE A 23 2.39 -1.14 2.00
C PHE A 23 2.52 -2.20 3.08
N ARG A 24 3.73 -2.76 3.22
CA ARG A 24 3.98 -3.91 4.08
C ARG A 24 4.75 -3.56 5.32
N THR A 25 4.64 -4.43 6.31
CA THR A 25 5.50 -4.39 7.49
C THR A 25 6.92 -4.85 7.14
N TYR A 26 7.87 -4.55 8.02
CA TYR A 26 9.27 -4.88 7.82
C TYR A 26 9.50 -6.41 7.90
N GLY A 27 10.33 -6.93 6.99
CA GLY A 27 10.77 -8.33 7.01
C GLY A 27 9.77 -9.37 6.48
N THR A 28 8.58 -8.98 6.04
CA THR A 28 7.49 -9.93 5.67
C THR A 28 7.42 -10.29 4.18
N TRP A 29 8.42 -9.92 3.38
CA TRP A 29 8.51 -10.30 1.97
C TRP A 29 9.96 -10.34 1.50
N LEU A 30 10.51 -11.54 1.49
CA LEU A 30 11.89 -11.83 1.08
C LEU A 30 11.95 -12.15 -0.42
N HIS A 31 13.16 -12.19 -0.97
CA HIS A 31 13.33 -12.61 -2.36
C HIS A 31 13.06 -14.12 -2.50
N GLY A 32 12.45 -14.52 -3.61
CA GLY A 32 12.01 -15.91 -3.80
C GLY A 32 10.70 -16.29 -3.11
N ASP A 33 10.05 -15.33 -2.44
CA ASP A 33 8.68 -15.49 -1.95
C ASP A 33 7.72 -15.86 -3.11
N ASP A 34 6.84 -16.84 -2.90
CA ASP A 34 5.92 -17.39 -3.91
C ASP A 34 4.98 -16.34 -4.51
N ARG A 35 4.69 -15.27 -3.75
CA ARG A 35 3.90 -14.12 -4.22
C ARG A 35 4.63 -13.36 -5.35
N GLY A 36 5.94 -13.58 -5.45
CA GLY A 36 6.85 -13.09 -6.47
C GLY A 36 7.42 -11.73 -6.12
N SER A 37 8.42 -11.30 -6.89
CA SER A 37 9.04 -9.98 -6.75
C SER A 37 9.12 -9.30 -8.10
N VAL A 38 9.11 -7.97 -8.12
CA VAL A 38 9.38 -7.18 -9.33
C VAL A 38 10.75 -6.51 -9.24
N ARG A 39 11.39 -6.28 -10.38
CA ARG A 39 12.73 -5.68 -10.42
C ARG A 39 12.70 -4.25 -9.87
N ARG A 40 13.72 -3.88 -9.08
CA ARG A 40 13.84 -2.51 -8.52
C ARG A 40 14.57 -1.52 -9.43
N ASN A 41 15.23 -2.00 -10.49
CA ASN A 41 16.15 -1.22 -11.33
C ASN A 41 15.47 -0.47 -12.50
N GLY A 42 14.25 0.03 -12.31
CA GLY A 42 13.56 0.86 -13.32
C GLY A 42 12.84 0.11 -14.44
N ASN A 43 13.10 -1.19 -14.64
CA ASN A 43 12.42 -2.02 -15.65
C ASN A 43 11.12 -2.69 -15.17
N ASN A 44 10.51 -2.17 -14.10
CA ASN A 44 9.25 -2.69 -13.57
C ASN A 44 8.06 -2.16 -14.38
N ARG A 45 7.76 -2.81 -15.51
CA ARG A 45 6.58 -2.50 -16.33
C ARG A 45 5.36 -3.22 -15.77
N TYR A 46 4.17 -2.63 -15.93
CA TYR A 46 2.90 -3.30 -15.64
C TYR A 46 2.83 -4.63 -16.42
N GLN A 47 2.47 -5.73 -15.74
CA GLN A 47 2.54 -7.11 -16.25
C GLN A 47 3.93 -7.59 -16.73
N GLY A 48 5.01 -6.89 -16.35
CA GLY A 48 6.37 -7.31 -16.63
C GLY A 48 6.76 -8.60 -15.89
N PRO A 49 7.82 -9.27 -16.34
CA PRO A 49 8.24 -10.54 -15.76
C PRO A 49 8.62 -10.38 -14.29
N LYS A 50 8.06 -11.25 -13.44
CA LYS A 50 8.48 -11.40 -12.05
C LYS A 50 9.95 -11.84 -12.00
N VAL A 51 10.68 -11.40 -10.99
CA VAL A 51 12.04 -11.87 -10.73
C VAL A 51 11.96 -13.32 -10.28
N SER A 52 12.67 -14.20 -10.98
CA SER A 52 12.81 -15.60 -10.58
C SER A 52 13.44 -15.69 -9.20
N ALA A 53 13.05 -16.71 -8.44
CA ALA A 53 13.67 -16.99 -7.16
C ALA A 53 15.19 -17.22 -7.34
N SER A 54 15.97 -16.67 -6.43
CA SER A 54 17.43 -16.82 -6.39
C SER A 54 17.83 -16.98 -4.93
N VAL A 55 18.36 -18.18 -4.60
CA VAL A 55 18.81 -18.50 -3.23
C VAL A 55 19.83 -17.47 -2.72
N PRO A 56 20.86 -17.06 -3.48
CA PRO A 56 21.81 -16.03 -3.03
C PRO A 56 21.16 -14.67 -2.74
N LEU A 57 20.14 -14.25 -3.49
CA LEU A 57 19.43 -13.00 -3.24
C LEU A 57 18.50 -13.09 -2.02
N SER A 58 17.93 -14.27 -1.76
CA SER A 58 17.15 -14.53 -0.55
C SER A 58 18.04 -14.47 0.68
N GLU A 59 19.16 -15.19 0.67
CA GLU A 59 20.16 -15.20 1.74
C GLU A 59 20.74 -13.81 2.00
N ALA A 60 21.14 -13.08 0.96
CA ALA A 60 21.61 -11.70 1.10
C ALA A 60 20.52 -10.75 1.67
N MET A 61 19.24 -10.98 1.37
CA MET A 61 18.15 -10.21 1.97
C MET A 61 17.91 -10.57 3.43
N VAL A 62 18.10 -11.83 3.81
CA VAL A 62 18.05 -12.31 5.20
C VAL A 62 19.23 -11.76 6.01
N GLU A 63 20.46 -11.92 5.52
CA GLU A 63 21.68 -11.40 6.15
C GLU A 63 21.67 -9.87 6.26
N GLY A 64 21.06 -9.19 5.28
CA GLY A 64 20.87 -7.74 5.28
C GLY A 64 19.76 -7.23 6.21
N GLN A 65 18.98 -8.11 6.87
CA GLN A 65 17.92 -7.68 7.79
C GLN A 65 18.51 -7.05 9.05
N ARG A 66 18.36 -5.73 9.14
CA ARG A 66 18.70 -4.95 10.33
C ARG A 66 17.47 -4.77 11.23
N GLY A 67 17.00 -5.85 11.85
CA GLY A 67 15.87 -5.88 12.79
C GLY A 67 14.98 -7.12 12.65
N SER A 68 14.13 -7.38 13.64
CA SER A 68 13.16 -8.50 13.63
C SER A 68 11.99 -8.22 12.67
N ILE A 69 11.40 -9.30 12.16
CA ILE A 69 10.15 -9.25 11.38
C ILE A 69 9.07 -8.62 12.25
N PHE A 70 8.33 -7.66 11.69
CA PHE A 70 7.25 -7.00 12.41
C PHE A 70 5.90 -7.51 11.91
N VAL A 71 5.11 -8.13 12.79
CA VAL A 71 3.75 -8.62 12.50
C VAL A 71 2.79 -7.89 13.44
N LEU A 72 1.78 -7.26 12.86
CA LEU A 72 0.77 -6.50 13.58
C LEU A 72 -0.22 -7.45 14.26
N ASN A 73 -0.32 -7.35 15.58
CA ASN A 73 -1.40 -7.96 16.36
C ASN A 73 -2.71 -7.16 16.21
N SER A 74 -3.82 -7.66 16.76
CA SER A 74 -5.14 -7.02 16.63
C SER A 74 -5.21 -5.60 17.18
N ASP A 75 -4.48 -5.27 18.26
CA ASP A 75 -4.48 -3.92 18.84
C ASP A 75 -3.67 -2.95 17.99
N GLN A 76 -2.51 -3.40 17.52
CA GLN A 76 -1.66 -2.64 16.61
C GLN A 76 -2.38 -2.37 15.28
N ARG A 77 -3.14 -3.32 14.74
CA ARG A 77 -3.93 -3.11 13.51
C ARG A 77 -4.98 -2.02 13.70
N ARG A 78 -5.75 -2.07 14.80
CA ARG A 78 -6.72 -1.01 15.15
C ARG A 78 -6.03 0.35 15.33
N CYS A 79 -4.86 0.37 15.96
CA CYS A 79 -4.06 1.59 16.15
C CYS A 79 -3.60 2.18 14.80
N VAL A 80 -3.13 1.35 13.87
CA VAL A 80 -2.75 1.77 12.52
C VAL A 80 -3.95 2.30 11.73
N GLU A 81 -5.09 1.60 11.76
CA GLU A 81 -6.33 2.04 11.07
C GLU A 81 -6.79 3.41 11.57
N ALA A 82 -6.80 3.60 12.89
CA ALA A 82 -7.16 4.87 13.49
C ALA A 82 -6.18 5.98 13.10
N ALA A 83 -4.87 5.72 13.08
CA ALA A 83 -3.86 6.69 12.62
C ALA A 83 -4.02 7.07 11.14
N ILE A 84 -4.39 6.12 10.26
CA ILE A 84 -4.67 6.37 8.85
C ILE A 84 -5.92 7.25 8.70
N THR A 85 -6.95 6.99 9.51
CA THR A 85 -8.19 7.78 9.50
C THR A 85 -7.92 9.22 9.91
N GLU A 86 -7.24 9.42 11.04
CA GLU A 86 -6.91 10.76 11.56
C GLU A 86 -6.01 11.57 10.61
N VAL A 87 -5.03 10.93 9.96
CA VAL A 87 -4.15 11.67 9.05
C VAL A 87 -4.87 12.01 7.75
N CYS A 88 -5.83 11.19 7.29
CA CYS A 88 -6.71 11.55 6.19
C CYS A 88 -7.54 12.78 6.53
N GLU A 89 -8.16 12.83 7.70
CA GLU A 89 -8.91 14.00 8.18
C GLU A 89 -8.01 15.24 8.27
N PHE A 90 -6.85 15.12 8.92
CA PHE A 90 -5.92 16.23 9.11
C PHE A 90 -5.33 16.78 7.81
N ARG A 91 -5.08 15.91 6.82
CA ARG A 91 -4.51 16.29 5.52
C ARG A 91 -5.55 16.55 4.44
N ASN A 92 -6.84 16.44 4.78
CA ASN A 92 -7.96 16.51 3.85
C ASN A 92 -7.83 15.52 2.67
N TYR A 93 -7.38 14.30 2.98
CA TYR A 93 -7.46 13.17 2.05
C TYR A 93 -8.82 12.49 2.25
N LEU A 94 -9.52 12.20 1.16
CA LEU A 94 -10.76 11.43 1.24
C LEU A 94 -10.41 9.95 1.37
N LEU A 95 -10.58 9.39 2.57
CA LEU A 95 -10.44 7.97 2.84
C LEU A 95 -11.68 7.22 2.34
N ARG A 96 -11.51 6.36 1.34
CA ARG A 96 -12.60 5.57 0.74
C ARG A 96 -12.71 4.17 1.33
N ALA A 97 -11.57 3.55 1.62
CA ALA A 97 -11.49 2.25 2.27
C ALA A 97 -10.11 2.08 2.93
N VAL A 98 -10.07 1.33 4.03
CA VAL A 98 -8.83 0.90 4.69
C VAL A 98 -9.03 -0.52 5.22
N ASN A 99 -7.98 -1.32 5.14
CA ASN A 99 -7.93 -2.65 5.74
C ASN A 99 -6.49 -2.96 6.15
N VAL A 100 -6.26 -3.06 7.45
CA VAL A 100 -4.94 -3.39 7.99
C VAL A 100 -4.89 -4.87 8.35
N ARG A 101 -4.00 -5.58 7.66
CA ARG A 101 -3.68 -6.98 7.88
C ARG A 101 -2.48 -7.12 8.83
N THR A 102 -2.11 -8.36 9.12
CA THR A 102 -1.01 -8.68 10.03
C THR A 102 0.35 -8.28 9.47
N ASN A 103 0.53 -8.28 8.15
CA ASN A 103 1.82 -7.98 7.51
C ASN A 103 1.75 -6.87 6.44
N HIS A 104 0.57 -6.29 6.19
CA HIS A 104 0.39 -5.21 5.22
C HIS A 104 -0.89 -4.42 5.48
N ALA A 105 -1.00 -3.26 4.83
CA ALA A 105 -2.20 -2.44 4.84
C ALA A 105 -2.60 -2.09 3.40
N HIS A 106 -3.90 -2.16 3.13
CA HIS A 106 -4.51 -1.64 1.91
C HIS A 106 -5.31 -0.38 2.22
N VAL A 107 -5.14 0.65 1.39
CA VAL A 107 -5.86 1.92 1.53
C VAL A 107 -6.30 2.41 0.16
N VAL A 108 -7.59 2.77 0.04
CA VAL A 108 -8.10 3.55 -1.09
C VAL A 108 -8.30 4.98 -0.63
N ALA A 109 -7.57 5.93 -1.21
CA ALA A 109 -7.65 7.34 -0.85
C ALA A 109 -7.66 8.25 -2.09
N SER A 110 -8.45 9.32 -2.05
CA SER A 110 -8.40 10.40 -3.04
C SER A 110 -7.67 11.60 -2.46
N ALA A 111 -6.68 12.09 -3.21
CA ALA A 111 -5.98 13.33 -2.87
C ALA A 111 -5.33 13.92 -4.12
N GLY A 112 -5.23 15.24 -4.18
CA GLY A 112 -4.49 15.97 -5.23
C GLY A 112 -2.98 16.01 -5.00
N VAL A 113 -2.39 14.90 -4.53
CA VAL A 113 -0.96 14.79 -4.25
C VAL A 113 -0.43 13.43 -4.69
N LYS A 114 0.88 13.35 -4.91
CA LYS A 114 1.55 12.12 -5.31
C LYS A 114 1.39 11.00 -4.27
N PRO A 115 1.21 9.74 -4.68
CA PRO A 115 0.95 8.62 -3.78
C PRO A 115 2.09 8.34 -2.80
N GLU A 116 3.35 8.64 -3.17
CA GLU A 116 4.51 8.50 -2.30
C GLU A 116 4.37 9.35 -1.04
N LYS A 117 3.82 10.56 -1.17
CA LYS A 117 3.54 11.44 -0.04
C LYS A 117 2.46 10.86 0.87
N ILE A 118 1.37 10.35 0.29
CA ILE A 118 0.25 9.77 1.04
C ILE A 118 0.74 8.57 1.87
N VAL A 119 1.46 7.64 1.24
CA VAL A 119 2.00 6.47 1.95
C VAL A 119 3.03 6.87 3.02
N ASN A 120 3.87 7.86 2.74
CA ASN A 120 4.80 8.37 3.75
C ASN A 120 4.05 8.92 4.97
N ASP A 121 3.00 9.73 4.75
CA ASP A 121 2.17 10.28 5.82
C ASP A 121 1.54 9.13 6.64
N PHE A 122 0.95 8.12 5.99
CA PHE A 122 0.38 6.94 6.67
C PHE A 122 1.41 6.21 7.54
N LYS A 123 2.59 5.91 6.99
CA LYS A 123 3.64 5.19 7.72
C LYS A 123 4.17 5.99 8.90
N VAL A 124 4.41 7.29 8.71
CA VAL A 124 4.94 8.17 9.76
C VAL A 124 3.95 8.30 10.90
N TYR A 125 2.67 8.59 10.60
CA TYR A 125 1.66 8.79 11.64
C TYR A 125 1.33 7.49 12.38
N ALA A 126 1.21 6.37 11.66
CA ALA A 126 1.03 5.06 12.29
C ALA A 126 2.21 4.69 13.20
N THR A 127 3.45 4.91 12.75
CA THR A 127 4.65 4.67 13.58
C THR A 127 4.65 5.54 14.83
N ARG A 128 4.32 6.83 14.70
CA ARG A 128 4.24 7.77 15.83
C ARG A 128 3.20 7.33 16.85
N ARG A 129 2.03 6.90 16.38
CA ARG A 129 0.95 6.44 17.28
C ARG A 129 1.32 5.13 17.97
N LEU A 130 1.80 4.13 17.22
CA LEU A 130 2.24 2.85 17.81
C LEU A 130 3.29 3.05 18.92
N ARG A 131 4.27 3.94 18.70
CA ARG A 131 5.28 4.27 19.71
C ARG A 131 4.70 5.02 20.91
N LYS A 132 3.79 5.98 20.66
CA LYS A 132 3.13 6.73 21.74
C LYS A 132 2.33 5.82 22.66
N GLU A 133 1.66 4.81 22.09
CA GLU A 133 0.86 3.83 22.83
C GLU A 133 1.71 2.68 23.43
N GLY A 134 3.04 2.73 23.32
CA GLY A 134 3.93 1.67 23.83
C GLY A 134 3.78 0.33 23.11
N MET A 135 3.19 0.31 21.92
CA MET A 135 2.90 -0.91 21.17
C MET A 135 4.08 -1.40 20.32
N CYS A 136 5.21 -0.71 20.31
CA CYS A 136 6.44 -1.12 19.66
C CYS A 136 7.66 -0.42 20.26
N ASP A 137 8.82 -1.07 20.18
CA ASP A 137 10.08 -0.50 20.64
C ASP A 137 10.51 0.72 19.80
N GLY A 138 11.25 1.64 20.42
CA GLY A 138 11.68 2.88 19.78
C GLY A 138 12.54 2.68 18.52
N GLU A 139 13.34 1.61 18.49
CA GLU A 139 14.23 1.28 17.37
C GLU A 139 13.61 0.28 16.37
N GLN A 140 12.45 -0.29 16.70
CA GLN A 140 11.81 -1.30 15.86
C GLN A 140 11.44 -0.71 14.49
N LYS A 141 11.86 -1.42 13.44
CA LYS A 141 11.41 -1.13 12.08
C LYS A 141 10.03 -1.75 11.88
N ILE A 142 9.06 -0.89 11.58
CA ILE A 142 7.66 -1.29 11.42
C ILE A 142 7.35 -1.55 9.95
N TRP A 143 7.79 -0.69 9.04
CA TRP A 143 7.37 -0.71 7.63
C TRP A 143 8.51 -1.08 6.67
N SER A 144 8.16 -1.77 5.59
CA SER A 144 9.04 -1.95 4.45
C SER A 144 9.27 -0.61 3.72
N ARG A 145 10.34 -0.52 2.94
CA ARG A 145 10.55 0.61 2.02
C ARG A 145 9.53 0.56 0.87
N GLY A 146 9.08 1.72 0.40
CA GLY A 146 8.18 1.85 -0.75
C GLY A 146 6.75 1.33 -0.52
N ALA A 147 5.98 1.28 -1.59
CA ALA A 147 4.60 0.81 -1.61
C ALA A 147 4.25 0.31 -3.02
N SER A 148 3.19 -0.49 -3.13
CA SER A 148 2.50 -0.70 -4.39
C SER A 148 1.42 0.37 -4.53
N THR A 149 1.30 0.92 -5.74
CA THR A 149 0.31 1.94 -6.09
C THR A 149 -0.43 1.51 -7.35
N ARG A 150 -1.76 1.63 -7.32
CA ARG A 150 -2.62 1.61 -8.51
C ARG A 150 -3.32 2.97 -8.62
N TYR A 151 -3.29 3.54 -9.83
CA TYR A 151 -3.90 4.82 -10.16
C TYR A 151 -5.31 4.55 -10.71
N LEU A 152 -6.34 5.06 -10.04
CA LEU A 152 -7.73 4.76 -10.35
C LEU A 152 -8.35 5.95 -11.09
N TRP A 153 -8.32 5.91 -12.42
CA TRP A 153 -8.78 6.99 -13.29
C TRP A 153 -10.27 6.94 -13.62
N LYS A 154 -10.92 5.79 -13.43
CA LYS A 154 -12.34 5.58 -13.75
C LYS A 154 -13.13 5.28 -12.45
N PRO A 155 -14.36 5.79 -12.26
CA PRO A 155 -15.18 5.53 -11.08
C PRO A 155 -15.36 4.03 -10.80
N ARG A 156 -15.62 3.22 -11.83
CA ARG A 156 -15.71 1.76 -11.72
C ARG A 156 -14.47 1.10 -11.10
N HIS A 157 -13.28 1.64 -11.37
CA HIS A 157 -12.04 1.12 -10.78
C HIS A 157 -11.91 1.50 -9.30
N VAL A 158 -12.48 2.65 -8.91
CA VAL A 158 -12.55 3.09 -7.51
C VAL A 158 -13.48 2.17 -6.72
N GLU A 159 -14.66 1.88 -7.26
CA GLU A 159 -15.63 0.97 -6.65
C GLU A 159 -15.04 -0.44 -6.49
N ALA A 160 -14.47 -1.00 -7.56
CA ALA A 160 -13.82 -2.31 -7.50
C ALA A 160 -12.66 -2.34 -6.49
N ALA A 161 -11.88 -1.26 -6.36
CA ALA A 161 -10.80 -1.18 -5.38
C ALA A 161 -11.34 -1.09 -3.94
N ILE A 162 -12.45 -0.38 -3.71
CA ILE A 162 -13.11 -0.32 -2.40
C ILE A 162 -13.57 -1.72 -2.00
N ASP A 163 -14.23 -2.44 -2.90
CA ASP A 163 -14.70 -3.81 -2.65
C ASP A 163 -13.53 -4.76 -2.39
N TYR A 164 -12.47 -4.66 -3.19
CA TYR A 164 -11.24 -5.40 -2.96
C TYR A 164 -10.69 -5.15 -1.55
N VAL A 165 -10.58 -3.90 -1.11
CA VAL A 165 -10.06 -3.58 0.22
C VAL A 165 -10.98 -4.07 1.33
N LYS A 166 -12.29 -3.99 1.16
CA LYS A 166 -13.26 -4.44 2.18
C LYS A 166 -13.33 -5.96 2.31
N TYR A 167 -13.31 -6.68 1.19
CA TYR A 167 -13.66 -8.11 1.17
C TYR A 167 -12.48 -9.04 0.91
N CYS A 168 -11.39 -8.59 0.29
CA CYS A 168 -10.26 -9.48 -0.01
C CYS A 168 -9.53 -9.88 1.29
N GLN A 169 -9.53 -11.17 1.61
CA GLN A 169 -8.88 -11.76 2.79
C GLN A 169 -7.48 -12.32 2.50
N GLU A 170 -7.06 -12.32 1.24
CA GLU A 170 -5.85 -13.01 0.76
C GLU A 170 -4.88 -12.03 0.09
N ASP A 171 -3.64 -12.48 -0.14
CA ASP A 171 -2.60 -11.72 -0.87
C ASP A 171 -2.83 -11.75 -2.41
N VAL A 172 -4.08 -11.59 -2.85
CA VAL A 172 -4.42 -11.57 -4.28
C VAL A 172 -4.17 -10.18 -4.84
N PRO A 173 -3.44 -10.03 -5.97
CA PRO A 173 -3.29 -8.73 -6.61
C PRO A 173 -4.64 -8.17 -7.08
N PHE A 174 -4.83 -6.86 -6.91
CA PHE A 174 -5.93 -6.14 -7.56
C PHE A 174 -5.69 -6.06 -9.07
N GLU A 175 -6.67 -6.53 -9.83
CA GLU A 175 -6.70 -6.46 -11.30
C GLU A 175 -7.80 -5.51 -11.75
N PHE A 176 -7.50 -4.69 -12.75
CA PHE A 176 -8.53 -3.91 -13.44
C PHE A 176 -9.42 -4.88 -14.22
N ARG A 177 -10.71 -4.90 -13.90
CA ARG A 177 -11.73 -5.56 -14.72
C ARG A 177 -12.29 -4.49 -15.65
N ASP A 178 -12.01 -4.61 -16.94
CA ASP A 178 -12.47 -3.67 -17.98
C ASP A 178 -13.86 -3.98 -18.51
#